data_AF-A0A9X1S9U9-F1
#
_entry.id   AF-A0A9X1S9U9-F1
#
_cell.length_a   1.000
_cell.length_b   1.000
_cell.length_c   1.000
_cell.angle_alpha   90.00
_cell.angle_beta   90.00
_cell.angle_gamma   90.00
#
_symmetry.space_group_name_H-M   'P 1'
#
loop_
_entity.id
_entity.type
_entity.pdbx_description
1 polymer ?
#
loop_
_entity_poly.entity_id
_entity_poly.type
_entity_poly.pdbx_seq_one_letter_code
_entity_poly.pdbx_strand_id
1 'polypeptide(L)'
;MINADAPLPEDLFAAFPGEDAVMGHEIAVNCDRWQDALSTRGLPPLQGVLAGPGITKVSRADVFELGGREITPSNAFQLLYYSLAWGLGRRAPRLHQRLNALAAHQDRAEELLVEAWQGVRSGESAQDVYGVLTTDKGKGRIPWFGPAFSTKFLYFAQGQEAPPRYLILDQVVARNLSDVWPGAPTAAWFPDTYARYCAVTGSWAEQATERLDGARKVRADEIEFVLFKRR
;
A
#
# COMPACT_ATOMS: atom_id res chain seq x y z
N MET A 1 -11.69 0.40 18.36
CA MET A 1 -12.17 0.21 16.98
C MET A 1 -12.23 1.57 16.32
N ILE A 2 -12.03 1.67 14.99
CA ILE A 2 -12.08 2.95 14.27
C ILE A 2 -13.52 3.47 14.25
N ASN A 3 -13.73 4.72 14.68
CA ASN A 3 -14.99 5.44 14.47
C ASN A 3 -15.08 5.88 13.00
N ALA A 4 -15.87 5.18 12.19
CA ALA A 4 -15.98 5.45 10.77
C ALA A 4 -16.81 6.72 10.44
N ASP A 5 -17.61 7.19 11.40
CA ASP A 5 -18.53 8.32 11.24
C ASP A 5 -17.93 9.63 11.78
N ALA A 6 -16.65 9.62 12.17
CA ALA A 6 -15.99 10.80 12.69
C ALA A 6 -15.82 11.88 11.60
N PRO A 7 -16.04 13.17 11.93
CA PRO A 7 -15.85 14.26 10.98
C PRO A 7 -14.37 14.41 10.61
N LEU A 8 -14.10 14.97 9.43
CA LEU A 8 -12.75 15.31 8.98
C LEU A 8 -12.09 16.32 9.95
N PRO A 9 -10.92 16.00 10.54
CA PRO A 9 -10.17 16.95 11.35
C PRO A 9 -9.71 18.18 10.56
N GLU A 10 -9.85 19.37 11.17
CA GLU A 10 -9.50 20.65 10.53
C GLU A 10 -8.02 20.75 10.13
N ASP A 11 -7.12 20.17 10.91
CA ASP A 11 -5.69 20.18 10.61
C ASP A 11 -5.36 19.30 9.39
N LEU A 12 -6.10 18.21 9.17
CA LEU A 12 -5.98 17.43 7.94
C LEU A 12 -6.52 18.21 6.74
N PHE A 13 -7.68 18.86 6.89
CA PHE A 13 -8.29 19.66 5.83
C PHE A 13 -7.37 20.77 5.32
N ALA A 14 -6.66 21.45 6.23
CA ALA A 14 -5.76 22.55 5.88
C ALA A 14 -4.47 22.13 5.15
N ALA A 15 -4.19 20.83 5.03
CA ALA A 15 -2.88 20.32 4.62
C ALA A 15 -2.89 19.49 3.32
N PHE A 16 -3.99 19.45 2.57
CA PHE A 16 -4.07 18.58 1.39
C PHE A 16 -3.10 18.97 0.29
N PRO A 17 -2.28 18.03 -0.20
CA PRO A 17 -1.16 18.34 -1.09
C PRO A 17 -1.56 18.38 -2.58
N GLY A 18 -2.75 17.89 -2.94
CA GLY A 18 -3.15 17.68 -4.33
C GLY A 18 -2.64 16.34 -4.90
N GLU A 19 -3.27 15.89 -5.98
CA GLU A 19 -2.97 14.60 -6.62
C GLU A 19 -1.51 14.50 -7.11
N ASP A 20 -0.99 15.55 -7.76
CA ASP A 20 0.37 15.56 -8.30
C ASP A 20 1.43 15.33 -7.21
N ALA A 21 1.24 15.91 -6.03
CA ALA A 21 2.15 15.75 -4.91
C ALA A 21 2.07 14.34 -4.30
N VAL A 22 0.88 13.73 -4.28
CA VAL A 22 0.73 12.33 -3.87
C VAL A 22 1.41 11.41 -4.86
N MET A 23 1.08 11.53 -6.14
CA MET A 23 1.60 10.66 -7.22
C MET A 23 3.10 10.82 -7.42
N GLY A 24 3.62 12.05 -7.26
CA GLY A 24 5.04 12.39 -7.28
C GLY A 24 5.81 12.01 -6.01
N HIS A 25 5.21 11.31 -5.04
CA HIS A 25 5.93 10.87 -3.84
C HIS A 25 6.95 9.78 -4.17
N GLU A 26 8.22 10.18 -4.24
CA GLU A 26 9.35 9.32 -4.58
C GLU A 26 10.07 8.73 -3.37
N ILE A 27 10.54 7.49 -3.54
CA ILE A 27 11.43 6.81 -2.61
C ILE A 27 12.69 6.35 -3.34
N ALA A 28 13.87 6.60 -2.76
CA ALA A 28 15.13 6.08 -3.29
C ALA A 28 15.25 4.58 -2.97
N VAL A 29 15.64 3.78 -3.96
CA VAL A 29 15.80 2.32 -3.88
C VAL A 29 17.21 1.94 -4.36
N ASN A 30 17.89 1.04 -3.65
CA ASN A 30 19.15 0.46 -4.09
C ASN A 30 18.87 -0.79 -4.94
N CYS A 31 18.95 -0.66 -6.26
CA CYS A 31 18.62 -1.69 -7.24
C CYS A 31 19.59 -2.87 -7.17
N ASP A 32 20.89 -2.61 -7.08
CA ASP A 32 21.92 -3.67 -7.01
C ASP A 32 21.64 -4.62 -5.84
N ARG A 33 21.32 -4.06 -4.67
CA ARG A 33 20.99 -4.83 -3.47
C ARG A 33 19.75 -5.70 -3.65
N TRP A 34 18.74 -5.19 -4.34
CA TRP A 34 17.53 -5.96 -4.62
C TRP A 34 17.79 -7.09 -5.62
N GLN A 35 18.50 -6.80 -6.71
CA GLN A 35 18.84 -7.78 -7.73
C GLN A 35 19.68 -8.92 -7.15
N ASP A 36 20.74 -8.59 -6.41
CA ASP A 36 21.58 -9.57 -5.70
C ASP A 36 20.77 -10.43 -4.73
N ALA A 37 19.87 -9.80 -3.96
CA ALA A 37 19.06 -10.51 -2.99
C ALA A 37 18.05 -11.46 -3.65
N LEU A 38 17.47 -11.09 -4.80
CA LEU A 38 16.54 -11.94 -5.54
C LEU A 38 17.27 -13.09 -6.25
N SER A 39 18.37 -12.79 -6.95
CA SER A 39 19.15 -13.78 -7.71
C SER A 39 19.72 -14.87 -6.82
N THR A 40 20.26 -14.51 -5.66
CA THR A 40 20.78 -15.45 -4.65
C THR A 40 19.71 -16.45 -4.16
N ARG A 41 18.43 -16.12 -4.33
CA ARG A 41 17.29 -16.94 -3.85
C ARG A 41 16.53 -17.64 -4.97
N GLY A 42 16.97 -17.49 -6.22
CA GLY A 42 16.25 -18.03 -7.38
C GLY A 42 14.86 -17.40 -7.60
N LEU A 43 14.61 -16.22 -7.02
CA LEU A 43 13.36 -15.50 -7.22
C LEU A 43 13.35 -14.82 -8.60
N PRO A 44 12.16 -14.58 -9.19
CA PRO A 44 12.04 -13.86 -10.45
C PRO A 44 12.86 -12.56 -10.48
N PRO A 45 13.64 -12.29 -11.55
CA PRO A 45 14.47 -11.09 -11.62
C PRO A 45 13.62 -9.83 -11.70
N LEU A 46 14.15 -8.70 -11.21
CA LEU A 46 13.51 -7.40 -11.38
C LEU A 46 13.39 -7.03 -12.86
N GLN A 47 12.33 -6.31 -13.18
CA GLN A 47 12.10 -5.71 -14.49
C GLN A 47 11.93 -4.19 -14.37
N GLY A 48 12.04 -3.47 -15.48
CA GLY A 48 11.85 -2.02 -15.53
C GLY A 48 12.95 -1.24 -14.81
N VAL A 49 12.58 -0.13 -14.18
CA VAL A 49 13.55 0.81 -13.55
C VAL A 49 14.34 0.16 -12.41
N LEU A 50 13.75 -0.80 -11.68
CA LEU A 50 14.46 -1.51 -10.61
C LEU A 50 15.50 -2.52 -11.13
N ALA A 51 15.44 -2.90 -12.42
CA ALA A 51 16.46 -3.74 -13.06
C ALA A 51 17.72 -2.96 -13.47
N GLY A 52 17.70 -1.63 -13.40
CA GLY A 52 18.87 -0.80 -13.65
C GLY A 52 19.93 -0.89 -12.53
N PRO A 53 21.17 -0.47 -12.78
CA PRO A 53 22.22 -0.48 -11.76
C PRO A 53 22.06 0.65 -10.74
N GLY A 54 22.66 0.50 -9.56
CA GLY A 54 22.86 1.57 -8.59
C GLY A 54 21.63 1.94 -7.78
N ILE A 55 21.42 3.24 -7.58
CA ILE A 55 20.28 3.79 -6.84
C ILE A 55 19.36 4.50 -7.82
N THR A 56 18.08 4.13 -7.80
CA THR A 56 17.03 4.83 -8.54
C THR A 56 16.01 5.44 -7.59
N LYS A 57 15.13 6.29 -8.14
CA LYS A 57 13.92 6.73 -7.45
C LYS A 57 12.71 6.06 -8.08
N VAL A 58 11.75 5.70 -7.23
CA VAL A 58 10.46 5.15 -7.65
C VAL A 58 9.38 6.02 -7.06
N SER A 59 8.59 6.65 -7.92
CA SER A 59 7.42 7.44 -7.55
C SER A 59 6.23 6.53 -7.22
N ARG A 60 5.22 7.11 -6.57
CA ARG A 60 3.95 6.41 -6.33
C ARG A 60 3.26 6.09 -7.67
N ALA A 61 3.34 7.01 -8.64
CA ALA A 61 2.84 6.81 -9.99
C ALA A 61 3.50 5.61 -10.69
N ASP A 62 4.82 5.45 -10.59
CA ASP A 62 5.55 4.35 -11.24
C ASP A 62 5.03 2.99 -10.78
N VAL A 63 4.73 2.84 -9.48
CA VAL A 63 4.23 1.58 -8.92
C VAL A 63 2.76 1.35 -9.31
N PHE A 64 1.95 2.40 -9.36
CA PHE A 64 0.58 2.30 -9.86
C PHE A 64 0.54 1.92 -11.34
N GLU A 65 1.45 2.41 -12.17
CA GLU A 65 1.52 2.03 -13.59
C GLU A 65 1.71 0.52 -13.73
N LEU A 66 2.57 -0.07 -12.89
CA LEU A 66 2.75 -1.51 -12.84
C LEU A 66 1.49 -2.24 -12.36
N GLY A 67 0.83 -1.72 -11.32
CA GLY A 67 -0.39 -2.33 -10.77
C GLY A 67 -1.61 -2.24 -11.67
N GLY A 68 -1.66 -1.28 -12.59
CA GLY A 68 -2.72 -1.14 -13.60
C GLY A 68 -2.60 -2.11 -14.77
N ARG A 69 -1.48 -2.82 -14.92
CA ARG A 69 -1.29 -3.83 -15.98
C ARG A 69 -2.01 -5.12 -15.60
N GLU A 70 -2.44 -5.88 -16.60
CA GLU A 70 -2.97 -7.22 -16.39
C GLU A 70 -1.92 -8.11 -15.70
N ILE A 71 -2.29 -8.65 -14.54
CA ILE A 71 -1.37 -9.45 -13.74
C ILE A 71 -1.37 -10.90 -14.24
N THR A 72 -0.19 -11.40 -14.52
CA THR A 72 0.09 -12.82 -14.65
C THR A 72 0.66 -13.32 -13.33
N PRO A 73 0.59 -14.62 -13.05
CA PRO A 73 1.26 -15.17 -11.87
C PRO A 73 2.76 -14.83 -11.82
N SER A 74 3.43 -14.81 -12.98
CA SER A 74 4.85 -14.42 -13.09
C SER A 74 5.14 -12.93 -12.83
N ASN A 75 4.23 -12.01 -13.18
CA ASN A 75 4.45 -10.57 -13.00
C ASN A 75 3.84 -10.04 -11.68
N ALA A 76 3.07 -10.85 -10.95
CA ALA A 76 2.56 -10.52 -9.61
C ALA A 76 3.70 -10.23 -8.62
N PHE A 77 4.81 -10.96 -8.76
CA PHE A 77 6.02 -10.69 -8.01
C PHE A 77 6.63 -9.32 -8.31
N GLN A 78 6.53 -8.80 -9.53
CA GLN A 78 7.03 -7.46 -9.84
C GLN A 78 6.25 -6.40 -9.04
N LEU A 79 4.91 -6.49 -9.03
CA LEU A 79 4.10 -5.56 -8.24
C LEU A 79 4.44 -5.67 -6.74
N LEU A 80 4.65 -6.88 -6.23
CA LEU A 80 5.11 -7.09 -4.87
C LEU A 80 6.47 -6.43 -4.61
N TYR A 81 7.45 -6.61 -5.50
CA TYR A 81 8.81 -6.06 -5.33
C TYR A 81 8.80 -4.54 -5.33
N TYR A 82 8.08 -3.92 -6.26
CA TYR A 82 7.95 -2.46 -6.31
C TYR A 82 7.22 -1.93 -5.06
N SER A 83 6.14 -2.58 -4.64
CA SER A 83 5.40 -2.22 -3.41
C SER A 83 6.29 -2.29 -2.16
N LEU A 84 7.09 -3.35 -2.05
CA LEU A 84 8.05 -3.52 -0.95
C LEU A 84 9.18 -2.50 -1.02
N ALA A 85 9.78 -2.30 -2.20
CA ALA A 85 10.89 -1.39 -2.40
C ALA A 85 10.49 0.05 -2.05
N TRP A 86 9.31 0.47 -2.48
CA TRP A 86 8.72 1.77 -2.13
C TRP A 86 8.49 1.89 -0.63
N GLY A 87 7.91 0.87 0.02
CA GLY A 87 7.66 0.89 1.46
C GLY A 87 8.89 0.77 2.36
N LEU A 88 9.96 0.12 1.90
CA LEU A 88 11.18 -0.11 2.69
C LEU A 88 12.28 0.93 2.43
N GLY A 89 12.25 1.57 1.26
CA GLY A 89 13.24 2.51 0.77
C GLY A 89 14.66 1.98 0.73
N ARG A 90 15.62 2.90 0.59
CA ARG A 90 17.04 2.62 0.31
C ARG A 90 17.69 1.63 1.29
N ARG A 91 17.31 1.68 2.57
CA ARG A 91 17.92 0.83 3.61
C ARG A 91 17.38 -0.60 3.59
N ALA A 92 16.21 -0.83 3.00
CA ALA A 92 15.60 -2.14 2.85
C ALA A 92 15.68 -3.04 4.11
N PRO A 93 15.18 -2.58 5.28
CA PRO A 93 15.34 -3.31 6.53
C PRO A 93 14.70 -4.69 6.45
N ARG A 94 15.46 -5.70 6.89
CA ARG A 94 15.07 -7.11 6.90
C ARG A 94 14.72 -7.68 5.52
N LEU A 95 15.25 -7.10 4.44
CA LEU A 95 15.03 -7.56 3.07
C LEU A 95 15.32 -9.07 2.91
N HIS A 96 16.48 -9.52 3.40
CA HIS A 96 16.88 -10.93 3.27
C HIS A 96 15.92 -11.89 3.97
N GLN A 97 15.43 -11.56 5.17
CA GLN A 97 14.44 -12.39 5.88
C GLN A 97 13.13 -12.48 5.10
N ARG A 98 12.66 -11.36 4.54
CA ARG A 98 11.44 -11.31 3.71
C ARG A 98 11.59 -12.17 2.46
N LEU A 99 12.70 -12.00 1.73
CA LEU A 99 12.92 -12.74 0.49
C LEU A 99 13.23 -14.22 0.74
N ASN A 100 13.88 -14.59 1.85
CA ASN A 100 14.03 -16.00 2.24
C ASN A 100 12.66 -16.66 2.44
N ALA A 101 11.76 -15.97 3.15
CA ALA A 101 10.41 -16.47 3.38
C ALA A 101 9.58 -16.53 2.11
N LEU A 102 9.74 -15.54 1.22
CA LEU A 102 9.09 -15.56 -0.09
C LEU A 102 9.54 -16.74 -0.93
N ALA A 103 10.86 -16.99 -1.01
CA ALA A 103 11.42 -18.11 -1.77
C ALA A 103 10.96 -19.47 -1.23
N ALA A 104 10.81 -19.60 0.09
CA ALA A 104 10.31 -20.83 0.71
C ALA A 104 8.81 -21.10 0.47
N HIS A 105 8.04 -20.10 0.02
CA HIS A 105 6.59 -20.16 -0.13
C HIS A 105 6.11 -19.53 -1.45
N GLN A 106 6.91 -19.68 -2.52
CA GLN A 106 6.71 -18.95 -3.77
C GLN A 106 5.34 -19.23 -4.40
N ASP A 107 4.98 -20.49 -4.59
CA ASP A 107 3.70 -20.89 -5.22
C ASP A 107 2.50 -20.31 -4.45
N ARG A 108 2.51 -20.44 -3.12
CA ARG A 108 1.44 -19.89 -2.28
C ARG A 108 1.40 -18.37 -2.31
N ALA A 109 2.55 -17.71 -2.36
CA ALA A 109 2.61 -16.26 -2.47
C ALA A 109 2.05 -15.80 -3.81
N GLU A 110 2.39 -16.47 -4.91
CA GLU A 110 1.88 -16.20 -6.25
C GLU A 110 0.36 -16.25 -6.30
N GLU A 111 -0.25 -17.35 -5.86
CA GLU A 111 -1.71 -17.50 -5.77
C GLU A 111 -2.37 -16.35 -5.02
N LEU A 112 -1.86 -16.03 -3.83
CA LEU A 112 -2.40 -14.98 -2.97
C LEU A 112 -2.29 -13.58 -3.60
N LEU A 113 -1.20 -13.28 -4.29
CA LEU A 113 -0.99 -11.99 -4.93
C LEU A 113 -1.90 -11.82 -6.15
N VAL A 114 -2.07 -12.88 -6.94
CA VAL A 114 -2.99 -12.87 -8.09
C VAL A 114 -4.43 -12.72 -7.63
N GLU A 115 -4.86 -13.52 -6.64
CA GLU A 115 -6.21 -13.46 -6.07
C GLU A 115 -6.51 -12.06 -5.50
N ALA A 116 -5.58 -11.49 -4.72
CA ALA A 116 -5.76 -10.16 -4.16
C ALA A 116 -5.82 -9.07 -5.23
N TRP A 117 -5.00 -9.16 -6.28
CA TRP A 117 -5.07 -8.22 -7.40
C TRP A 117 -6.39 -8.32 -8.16
N GLN A 118 -6.87 -9.54 -8.45
CA GLN A 118 -8.15 -9.77 -9.12
C GLN A 118 -9.32 -9.19 -8.34
N GLY A 119 -9.36 -9.39 -7.02
CA GLY A 119 -10.39 -8.82 -6.16
C GLY A 119 -10.34 -7.29 -6.14
N VAL A 120 -9.13 -6.70 -6.10
CA VAL A 120 -8.94 -5.25 -6.21
C VAL A 120 -9.47 -4.70 -7.53
N ARG A 121 -9.15 -5.35 -8.66
CA ARG A 121 -9.59 -4.91 -10.00
C ARG A 121 -11.08 -5.12 -10.24
N SER A 122 -11.66 -6.12 -9.58
CA SER A 122 -13.11 -6.37 -9.59
C SER A 122 -13.89 -5.47 -8.63
N GLY A 123 -13.20 -4.64 -7.84
CA GLY A 123 -13.80 -3.67 -6.94
C GLY A 123 -14.43 -4.28 -5.68
N GLU A 124 -13.96 -5.45 -5.25
CA GLU A 124 -14.42 -6.17 -4.05
C GLU A 124 -14.25 -5.33 -2.77
N SER A 125 -14.86 -5.77 -1.67
CA SER A 125 -14.77 -5.01 -0.42
C SER A 125 -13.33 -4.97 0.10
N ALA A 126 -12.94 -3.86 0.77
CA ALA A 126 -11.61 -3.74 1.38
C ALA A 126 -11.33 -4.85 2.41
N GLN A 127 -12.38 -5.36 3.07
CA GLN A 127 -12.28 -6.47 4.00
C GLN A 127 -11.86 -7.75 3.28
N ASP A 128 -12.52 -8.08 2.17
CA ASP A 128 -12.33 -9.35 1.47
C ASP A 128 -10.95 -9.42 0.82
N VAL A 129 -10.56 -8.40 0.05
CA VAL A 129 -9.25 -8.37 -0.63
C VAL A 129 -8.07 -8.35 0.35
N TYR A 130 -8.25 -7.75 1.53
CA TYR A 130 -7.26 -7.79 2.59
C TYR A 130 -7.24 -9.11 3.34
N GLY A 131 -8.40 -9.77 3.48
CA GLY A 131 -8.54 -11.12 4.00
C GLY A 131 -7.88 -12.19 3.12
N VAL A 132 -7.69 -11.93 1.82
CA VAL A 132 -6.85 -12.78 0.95
C VAL A 132 -5.41 -12.79 1.46
N LEU A 133 -4.83 -11.64 1.77
CA LEU A 133 -3.42 -11.52 2.17
C LEU A 133 -3.17 -11.68 3.67
N THR A 134 -4.22 -11.71 4.49
CA THR A 134 -4.10 -11.75 5.96
C THR A 134 -5.03 -12.80 6.59
N THR A 135 -4.71 -13.23 7.81
CA THR A 135 -5.64 -14.02 8.62
C THR A 135 -6.70 -13.12 9.23
N ASP A 136 -7.75 -13.69 9.79
CA ASP A 136 -8.82 -12.94 10.47
C ASP A 136 -8.31 -12.10 11.66
N LYS A 137 -7.11 -12.41 12.16
CA LYS A 137 -6.40 -11.65 13.21
C LYS A 137 -5.37 -10.66 12.65
N GLY A 138 -5.39 -10.37 11.35
CA GLY A 138 -4.50 -9.40 10.71
C GLY A 138 -3.05 -9.84 10.53
N LYS A 139 -2.73 -11.14 10.72
CA LYS A 139 -1.39 -11.66 10.45
C LYS A 139 -1.25 -11.92 8.95
N GLY A 140 -0.13 -11.52 8.34
CA GLY A 140 0.13 -11.83 6.93
C GLY A 140 0.13 -13.34 6.65
N ARG A 141 -0.50 -13.75 5.56
CA ARG A 141 -0.49 -15.16 5.08
C ARG A 141 0.81 -15.52 4.37
N ILE A 142 1.51 -14.54 3.82
CA ILE A 142 2.88 -14.69 3.31
C ILE A 142 3.84 -14.35 4.47
N PRO A 143 4.66 -15.29 4.97
CA PRO A 143 5.49 -15.04 6.16
C PRO A 143 6.46 -13.88 5.94
N TRP A 144 6.62 -13.04 6.97
CA TRP A 144 7.35 -11.77 6.89
C TRP A 144 6.72 -10.69 6.01
N PHE A 145 5.58 -10.91 5.37
CA PHE A 145 4.81 -9.86 4.69
C PHE A 145 3.62 -9.51 5.57
N GLY A 146 3.91 -8.64 6.55
CA GLY A 146 2.91 -8.20 7.53
C GLY A 146 1.82 -7.32 6.92
N PRO A 147 0.82 -6.97 7.74
CA PRO A 147 -0.38 -6.26 7.29
C PRO A 147 -0.09 -4.93 6.57
N ALA A 148 0.94 -4.19 6.97
CA ALA A 148 1.35 -2.94 6.31
C ALA A 148 1.90 -3.11 4.89
N PHE A 149 2.37 -4.32 4.55
CA PHE A 149 2.77 -4.65 3.18
C PHE A 149 1.57 -5.09 2.36
N SER A 150 0.65 -5.86 2.96
CA SER A 150 -0.60 -6.22 2.31
C SER A 150 -1.35 -4.97 1.84
N THR A 151 -1.49 -3.95 2.69
CA THR A 151 -2.16 -2.69 2.30
C THR A 151 -1.43 -1.93 1.18
N LYS A 152 -0.09 -1.96 1.14
CA LYS A 152 0.69 -1.36 0.04
C LYS A 152 0.46 -2.08 -1.27
N PHE A 153 0.48 -3.41 -1.26
CA PHE A 153 0.19 -4.20 -2.46
C PHE A 153 -1.21 -3.89 -2.98
N LEU A 154 -2.23 -3.90 -2.11
CA LEU A 154 -3.61 -3.59 -2.49
C LEU A 154 -3.78 -2.15 -2.99
N TYR A 155 -3.10 -1.19 -2.36
CA TYR A 155 -3.11 0.21 -2.78
C TYR A 155 -2.66 0.33 -4.24
N PHE A 156 -1.52 -0.26 -4.58
CA PHE A 156 -0.96 -0.17 -5.92
C PHE A 156 -1.66 -1.05 -6.96
N ALA A 157 -2.22 -2.20 -6.56
CA ALA A 157 -2.97 -3.11 -7.43
C ALA A 157 -4.18 -2.46 -8.11
N GLN A 158 -4.64 -1.30 -7.62
CA GLN A 158 -5.76 -0.55 -8.20
C GLN A 158 -5.45 0.06 -9.57
N GLY A 159 -4.17 0.35 -9.85
CA GLY A 159 -3.80 1.17 -11.00
C GLY A 159 -4.19 2.65 -10.86
N GLN A 160 -4.02 3.42 -11.94
CA GLN A 160 -4.28 4.88 -11.96
C GLN A 160 -5.64 5.28 -12.54
N GLU A 161 -6.41 4.33 -13.06
CA GLU A 161 -7.63 4.60 -13.83
C GLU A 161 -8.75 5.25 -13.01
N ALA A 162 -8.75 5.02 -11.69
CA ALA A 162 -9.74 5.54 -10.77
C ALA A 162 -9.09 6.01 -9.46
N PRO A 163 -9.73 6.94 -8.72
CA PRO A 163 -9.31 7.29 -7.37
C PRO A 163 -9.24 6.04 -6.47
N PRO A 164 -8.18 5.89 -5.66
CA PRO A 164 -7.95 4.68 -4.88
C PRO A 164 -8.92 4.59 -3.71
N ARG A 165 -9.44 3.38 -3.52
CA ARG A 165 -10.37 2.95 -2.46
C ARG A 165 -9.68 2.15 -1.37
N TYR A 166 -8.72 1.32 -1.73
CA TYR A 166 -7.83 0.61 -0.79
C TYR A 166 -6.66 1.54 -0.51
N LEU A 167 -6.33 1.80 0.76
CA LEU A 167 -5.28 2.77 1.12
C LEU A 167 -4.16 2.13 1.93
N ILE A 168 -2.99 2.75 1.93
CA ILE A 168 -1.89 2.29 2.77
C ILE A 168 -2.26 2.54 4.24
N LEU A 169 -2.24 1.47 5.03
CA LEU A 169 -2.23 1.54 6.49
C LEU A 169 -0.88 1.00 6.96
N ASP A 170 -0.07 1.86 7.58
CA ASP A 170 1.14 1.45 8.28
C ASP A 170 1.16 2.00 9.71
N GLN A 171 2.21 1.70 10.46
CA GLN A 171 2.31 2.13 11.86
C GLN A 171 2.30 3.66 12.04
N VAL A 172 2.74 4.44 11.03
CA VAL A 172 2.75 5.91 11.09
C VAL A 172 1.33 6.40 10.90
N VAL A 173 0.64 5.93 9.86
CA VAL A 173 -0.76 6.25 9.60
C VAL A 173 -1.65 5.81 10.76
N ALA A 174 -1.49 4.58 11.26
CA ALA A 174 -2.26 4.04 12.39
C ALA A 174 -2.10 4.89 13.65
N ARG A 175 -0.88 5.34 13.96
CA ARG A 175 -0.62 6.24 15.10
C ARG A 175 -1.31 7.60 14.91
N ASN A 176 -1.29 8.13 13.70
CA ASN A 176 -1.80 9.46 13.38
C ASN A 176 -3.33 9.49 13.17
N LEU A 177 -4.00 8.35 13.30
CA LEU A 177 -5.46 8.19 13.38
C LEU A 177 -5.99 8.29 14.82
N SER A 178 -5.22 8.80 15.78
CA SER A 178 -5.59 8.82 17.21
C SER A 178 -6.94 9.47 17.51
N ASP A 179 -7.38 10.42 16.68
CA ASP A 179 -8.67 11.12 16.82
C ASP A 179 -9.87 10.19 16.64
N VAL A 180 -9.71 9.14 15.81
CA VAL A 180 -10.78 8.19 15.46
C VAL A 180 -10.47 6.76 15.89
N TRP A 181 -9.22 6.50 16.24
CA TRP A 181 -8.72 5.21 16.67
C TRP A 181 -7.69 5.36 17.80
N PRO A 182 -8.12 5.82 18.98
CA PRO A 182 -7.24 5.94 20.13
C PRO A 182 -6.68 4.55 20.50
N GLY A 183 -5.37 4.49 20.73
CA GLY A 183 -4.69 3.25 21.09
C GLY A 183 -4.56 2.25 19.94
N ALA A 184 -4.54 2.71 18.68
CA ALA A 184 -4.30 1.85 17.52
C ALA A 184 -3.07 0.94 17.72
N PRO A 185 -3.19 -0.38 17.47
CA PRO A 185 -2.06 -1.28 17.54
C PRO A 185 -1.07 -0.98 16.41
N THR A 186 0.21 -1.24 16.66
CA THR A 186 1.28 -0.98 15.69
C THR A 186 1.36 -2.03 14.58
N ALA A 187 0.64 -3.14 14.72
CA ALA A 187 0.55 -4.24 13.75
C ALA A 187 -0.73 -5.05 13.98
N ALA A 188 -0.92 -6.09 13.14
CA ALA A 188 -2.02 -7.05 13.22
C ALA A 188 -3.42 -6.41 13.11
N TRP A 189 -3.63 -5.57 12.10
CA TRP A 189 -4.94 -4.97 11.83
C TRP A 189 -5.86 -5.98 11.18
N PHE A 190 -7.04 -6.18 11.79
CA PHE A 190 -8.01 -7.16 11.33
C PHE A 190 -8.66 -6.68 10.02
N PRO A 191 -9.19 -7.58 9.18
CA PRO A 191 -9.83 -7.19 7.93
C PRO A 191 -10.95 -6.15 8.08
N ASP A 192 -11.82 -6.27 9.09
CA ASP A 192 -12.87 -5.29 9.38
C ASP A 192 -12.29 -3.92 9.77
N THR A 193 -11.17 -3.92 10.50
CA THR A 193 -10.48 -2.70 10.92
C THR A 193 -9.88 -1.98 9.72
N TYR A 194 -9.26 -2.73 8.79
CA TYR A 194 -8.76 -2.16 7.54
C TYR A 194 -9.89 -1.59 6.67
N ALA A 195 -11.02 -2.28 6.58
CA ALA A 195 -12.18 -1.78 5.85
C ALA A 195 -12.73 -0.48 6.46
N ARG A 196 -12.83 -0.40 7.79
CA ARG A 196 -13.24 0.84 8.49
C ARG A 196 -12.26 1.99 8.26
N TYR A 197 -10.96 1.72 8.20
CA TYR A 197 -9.95 2.72 7.85
C TYR A 197 -10.17 3.28 6.43
N CYS A 198 -10.39 2.41 5.45
CA CYS A 198 -10.68 2.85 4.08
C CYS A 198 -11.99 3.64 4.00
N ALA A 199 -13.02 3.22 4.77
CA ALA A 199 -14.30 3.92 4.81
C ALA A 199 -14.19 5.33 5.42
N VAL A 200 -13.52 5.50 6.57
CA VAL A 200 -13.40 6.81 7.23
C VAL A 200 -12.60 7.80 6.38
N THR A 201 -11.51 7.34 5.74
CA THR A 201 -10.69 8.17 4.85
C THR A 201 -11.42 8.53 3.56
N GLY A 202 -12.23 7.62 3.02
CA GLY A 202 -13.15 7.90 1.91
C GLY A 202 -14.17 8.98 2.26
N SER A 203 -14.85 8.85 3.40
CA SER A 203 -15.80 9.86 3.88
C SER A 203 -15.13 11.22 4.13
N TRP A 204 -13.91 11.22 4.66
CA TRP A 204 -13.12 12.44 4.84
C TRP A 204 -12.79 13.14 3.52
N ALA A 205 -12.51 12.39 2.45
CA ALA A 205 -12.28 12.94 1.12
C ALA A 205 -13.57 13.51 0.50
N GLU A 206 -14.72 12.88 0.73
CA GLU A 206 -16.04 13.39 0.33
C GLU A 206 -16.36 14.72 1.04
N GLN A 207 -16.24 14.74 2.38
CA GLN A 207 -16.42 15.95 3.20
C GLN A 207 -15.49 17.10 2.75
N ALA A 208 -14.23 16.79 2.46
CA ALA A 208 -13.28 17.78 1.96
C ALA A 208 -13.69 18.34 0.60
N THR A 209 -14.17 17.49 -0.31
CA THR A 209 -14.65 17.90 -1.63
C THR A 209 -15.86 18.81 -1.52
N GLU A 210 -16.81 18.50 -0.65
CA GLU A 210 -17.98 19.33 -0.37
C GLU A 210 -17.59 20.70 0.21
N ARG A 211 -16.68 20.71 1.18
CA ARG A 211 -16.17 21.95 1.80
C ARG A 211 -15.42 22.86 0.83
N LEU A 212 -14.83 22.31 -0.21
CA LEU A 212 -14.16 23.07 -1.27
C LEU A 212 -15.14 23.56 -2.34
N ASP A 213 -16.45 23.36 -2.16
CA ASP A 213 -17.51 23.78 -3.09
C ASP A 213 -17.22 23.35 -4.54
N GLY A 214 -16.70 22.14 -4.69
CA GLY A 214 -16.37 21.56 -6.00
C GLY A 214 -15.18 22.20 -6.72
N ALA A 215 -14.43 23.12 -6.11
CA ALA A 215 -13.23 23.72 -6.70
C ALA A 215 -12.21 22.66 -7.16
N ARG A 216 -12.13 21.54 -6.43
CA ARG A 216 -11.51 20.29 -6.88
C ARG A 216 -12.08 19.10 -6.11
N LYS A 217 -11.94 17.90 -6.67
CA LYS A 217 -12.14 16.65 -5.93
C LYS A 217 -10.91 16.37 -5.06
N VAL A 218 -11.15 15.94 -3.82
CA VAL A 218 -10.11 15.42 -2.92
C VAL A 218 -10.15 13.91 -2.98
N ARG A 219 -8.97 13.29 -3.10
CA ARG A 219 -8.83 11.83 -3.13
C ARG A 219 -8.53 11.29 -1.74
N ALA A 220 -8.98 10.06 -1.46
CA ALA A 220 -8.75 9.43 -0.15
C ALA A 220 -7.25 9.19 0.14
N ASP A 221 -6.42 9.05 -0.89
CA ASP A 221 -4.97 8.93 -0.73
C ASP A 221 -4.24 10.25 -0.46
N GLU A 222 -4.89 11.40 -0.66
CA GLU A 222 -4.41 12.68 -0.13
C GLU A 222 -4.53 12.70 1.41
N ILE A 223 -5.63 12.16 1.94
CA ILE A 223 -5.84 12.02 3.39
C ILE A 223 -4.80 11.10 4.00
N GLU A 224 -4.57 9.91 3.41
CA GLU A 224 -3.50 8.99 3.81
C GLU A 224 -2.14 9.66 3.80
N PHE A 225 -1.85 10.45 2.76
CA PHE A 225 -0.57 11.15 2.64
C PHE A 225 -0.37 12.18 3.76
N VAL A 226 -1.40 12.97 4.06
CA VAL A 226 -1.34 13.94 5.17
C VAL A 226 -1.17 13.19 6.50
N LEU A 227 -1.92 12.12 6.74
CA LEU A 227 -1.75 11.27 7.93
C LEU A 227 -0.31 10.74 8.04
N PHE A 228 0.29 10.30 6.94
CA PHE A 228 1.67 9.82 6.92
C PHE A 228 2.69 10.93 7.24
N LYS A 229 2.41 12.18 6.84
CA LYS A 229 3.29 13.34 7.09
C LYS A 229 3.00 14.07 8.40
N ARG A 230 1.86 13.82 9.05
CA ARG A 230 1.45 14.43 10.34
C ARG A 230 2.49 14.14 11.41
N ARG A 231 3.02 15.19 12.02
CA ARG A 231 4.10 15.13 13.03
C ARG A 231 3.58 15.41 14.43
#